data_AF-A0A1I7FJL4-F1
#
_entry.id   AF-A0A1I7FJL4-F1
#
_cell.length_a   1.000
_cell.length_b   1.000
_cell.length_c   1.000
_cell.angle_alpha   90.00
_cell.angle_beta   90.00
_cell.angle_gamma   90.00
#
_symmetry.space_group_name_H-M   'P 1'
#
loop_
_entity.id
_entity.type
_entity.pdbx_description
1 polymer ?
#
loop_
_entity_poly.entity_id
_entity_poly.type
_entity_poly.pdbx_seq_one_letter_code
_entity_poly.pdbx_strand_id
1 'polypeptide(L)'
;MVYEYGEFTPNQVADIKHLIQKKIFFLLIVVDPETQGQYKSVNVPAAFDDILRMLAGFNDLLNHPTEVVSISCRLKAALEEYQKGNEYDFKVYRRLILTAGKEVESIKEV
;
A
#
# COMPACT_ATOMS: atom_id res chain seq x y z
N MET A 1 -9.11 5.35 22.65
CA MET A 1 -9.55 6.68 22.15
C MET A 1 -10.98 6.56 21.63
N VAL A 2 -11.79 7.62 21.68
CA VAL A 2 -13.14 7.61 21.06
C VAL A 2 -12.96 7.94 19.58
N TYR A 3 -13.13 6.96 18.70
CA TYR A 3 -13.13 7.20 17.26
C TYR A 3 -14.51 7.71 16.81
N GLU A 4 -14.58 8.29 15.61
CA GLU A 4 -15.82 8.85 15.03
C GLU A 4 -16.99 7.84 14.99
N TYR A 5 -16.69 6.53 15.00
CA TYR A 5 -17.65 5.43 14.95
C TYR A 5 -17.64 4.51 16.20
N GLY A 6 -16.99 4.89 17.31
CA GLY A 6 -16.90 4.08 18.54
C GLY A 6 -15.47 3.65 18.89
N GLU A 7 -15.28 2.47 19.50
CA GLU A 7 -13.95 1.88 19.73
C GLU A 7 -13.66 0.80 18.68
N PHE A 8 -12.52 0.91 17.99
CA PHE A 8 -12.04 -0.20 17.17
C PHE A 8 -11.43 -1.27 18.06
N THR A 9 -11.86 -2.51 17.90
CA THR A 9 -11.16 -3.63 18.52
C THR A 9 -9.76 -3.75 17.89
N PRO A 10 -8.73 -4.15 18.65
CA PRO A 10 -7.38 -4.34 18.10
C PRO A 10 -7.35 -5.27 16.87
N ASN A 11 -8.25 -6.26 16.84
CA ASN A 11 -8.41 -7.17 15.71
C ASN A 11 -8.80 -6.45 14.42
N GLN A 12 -9.68 -5.44 14.48
CA GLN A 12 -10.10 -4.70 13.29
C GLN A 12 -8.95 -3.88 12.69
N VAL A 13 -8.12 -3.27 13.53
CA VAL A 13 -6.96 -2.50 13.09
C VAL A 13 -5.92 -3.43 12.47
N ALA A 14 -5.63 -4.57 13.11
CA ALA A 14 -4.74 -5.60 12.60
C ALA A 14 -5.22 -6.19 11.26
N ASP A 15 -6.52 -6.48 11.13
CA ASP A 15 -7.13 -7.01 9.91
C ASP A 15 -7.00 -6.03 8.74
N ILE A 16 -7.25 -4.74 8.98
CA ILE A 16 -7.09 -3.69 7.96
C ILE A 16 -5.61 -3.52 7.57
N LYS A 17 -4.68 -3.50 8.53
CA LYS A 17 -3.23 -3.49 8.23
C LYS A 17 -2.86 -4.68 7.34
N HIS A 18 -3.33 -5.88 7.67
CA HIS A 18 -3.06 -7.08 6.90
C HIS A 18 -3.68 -7.02 5.48
N LEU A 19 -4.88 -6.45 5.34
CA LEU A 19 -5.53 -6.23 4.04
C LEU A 19 -4.73 -5.24 3.17
N ILE A 20 -4.31 -4.11 3.74
CA ILE A 20 -3.48 -3.10 3.05
C ILE A 20 -2.17 -3.75 2.59
N GLN A 21 -1.50 -4.49 3.48
CA GLN A 21 -0.26 -5.18 3.17
C GLN A 21 -0.43 -6.18 2.01
N LYS A 22 -1.49 -7.00 2.02
CA LYS A 22 -1.81 -7.92 0.92
C LYS A 22 -2.01 -7.19 -0.41
N LYS A 23 -2.74 -6.07 -0.40
CA LYS A 23 -2.94 -5.26 -1.61
C LYS A 23 -1.63 -4.67 -2.13
N ILE A 24 -0.75 -4.20 -1.25
CA ILE A 24 0.58 -3.71 -1.62
C ILE A 24 1.41 -4.83 -2.25
N PHE A 25 1.47 -6.02 -1.64
CA PHE A 25 2.22 -7.13 -2.22
C PHE A 25 1.61 -7.67 -3.52
N PHE A 26 0.29 -7.57 -3.68
CA PHE A 26 -0.36 -7.91 -4.94
C PHE A 26 0.16 -7.05 -6.11
N LEU A 27 0.51 -5.78 -5.87
CA LEU A 27 1.14 -4.93 -6.89
C LEU A 27 2.45 -5.52 -7.42
N LEU A 28 3.21 -6.25 -6.59
CA LEU A 28 4.42 -6.92 -7.03
C LEU A 28 4.10 -8.03 -8.02
N ILE A 29 3.09 -8.86 -7.72
CA ILE A 29 2.71 -10.04 -8.50
C ILE A 29 2.18 -9.63 -9.89
N VAL A 30 1.43 -8.54 -9.97
CA VAL A 30 0.81 -8.12 -11.24
C VAL A 30 1.82 -7.51 -12.23
N VAL A 31 2.98 -7.05 -11.75
CA VAL A 31 4.05 -6.50 -12.62
C VAL A 31 5.29 -7.38 -12.71
N ASP A 32 5.34 -8.47 -11.95
CA ASP A 32 6.48 -9.39 -11.96
C ASP A 32 6.61 -10.04 -13.36
N PRO A 33 7.80 -10.05 -13.97
CA PRO A 33 8.00 -10.62 -15.31
C PRO A 33 7.51 -12.05 -15.47
N GLU A 34 7.55 -12.86 -14.42
CA GLU A 34 7.16 -14.27 -14.43
C GLU A 34 5.65 -14.46 -14.31
N THR A 35 4.93 -13.55 -13.65
CA THR A 35 3.50 -13.71 -13.36
C THR A 35 2.57 -12.70 -14.03
N GLN A 36 3.08 -11.55 -14.50
CA GLN A 36 2.29 -10.47 -15.11
C GLN A 36 1.36 -10.93 -16.24
N GLY A 37 1.75 -11.98 -16.98
CA GLY A 37 0.97 -12.54 -18.07
C GLY A 37 -0.42 -13.06 -17.65
N GLN A 38 -0.59 -13.41 -16.38
CA GLN A 38 -1.84 -13.89 -15.79
C GLN A 38 -2.76 -12.75 -15.33
N TYR A 39 -2.24 -11.52 -15.23
CA TYR A 39 -2.91 -10.36 -14.64
C TYR A 39 -3.10 -9.20 -15.62
N LYS A 40 -3.14 -9.48 -16.93
CA LYS A 40 -3.25 -8.46 -18.00
C LYS A 40 -4.47 -7.53 -17.88
N SER A 41 -5.52 -7.95 -17.19
CA SER A 41 -6.72 -7.14 -16.96
C SER A 41 -6.59 -6.16 -15.80
N VAL A 42 -5.51 -6.23 -15.00
CA VAL A 42 -5.30 -5.37 -13.85
C VAL A 42 -4.76 -4.02 -14.30
N ASN A 43 -5.50 -2.96 -13.99
CA ASN A 43 -5.01 -1.60 -14.13
C ASN A 43 -4.15 -1.25 -12.89
N VAL A 44 -2.83 -1.31 -13.06
CA VAL A 44 -1.87 -1.10 -11.97
C VAL A 44 -1.98 0.31 -11.36
N PRO A 45 -2.04 1.42 -12.13
CA PRO A 45 -2.31 2.75 -11.58
C PRO A 45 -3.58 2.83 -10.74
N ALA A 46 -4.69 2.22 -11.20
CA ALA A 46 -5.93 2.21 -10.43
C ALA A 46 -5.79 1.42 -9.10
N ALA A 47 -5.03 0.32 -9.11
CA ALA A 47 -4.75 -0.44 -7.90
C ALA A 47 -3.91 0.37 -6.88
N PHE A 48 -2.97 1.21 -7.35
CA PHE A 48 -2.27 2.17 -6.49
C PHE A 48 -3.22 3.20 -5.88
N ASP A 49 -4.11 3.80 -6.69
CA ASP A 49 -5.09 4.78 -6.22
C ASP A 49 -6.01 4.21 -5.14
N ASP A 50 -6.47 2.97 -5.32
CA ASP A 50 -7.32 2.29 -4.34
C ASP A 50 -6.59 2.07 -3.00
N ILE A 51 -5.31 1.72 -3.02
CA ILE A 51 -4.50 1.56 -1.80
C ILE A 51 -4.29 2.92 -1.12
N LEU A 52 -3.96 3.96 -1.89
CA LEU A 52 -3.75 5.31 -1.36
C LEU A 52 -5.04 5.89 -0.74
N ARG A 53 -6.21 5.64 -1.34
CA ARG A 53 -7.51 6.01 -0.75
C ARG A 53 -7.79 5.27 0.56
N MET A 54 -7.49 3.98 0.61
CA MET A 54 -7.63 3.18 1.83
C MET A 54 -6.69 3.69 2.94
N LEU A 55 -5.44 4.00 2.60
CA LEU A 55 -4.48 4.60 3.53
C LEU A 55 -4.94 5.98 4.01
N ALA A 56 -5.52 6.81 3.14
CA ALA A 56 -6.04 8.12 3.54
C ALA A 56 -7.17 7.99 4.58
N GLY A 57 -8.16 7.13 4.33
CA GLY A 57 -9.22 6.88 5.31
C GLY A 57 -8.67 6.29 6.62
N PHE A 58 -7.70 5.39 6.53
CA PHE A 58 -7.04 4.82 7.72
C PHE A 58 -6.22 5.86 8.50
N ASN A 59 -5.60 6.82 7.81
CA ASN A 59 -4.86 7.93 8.39
C ASN A 59 -5.76 8.80 9.28
N ASP A 60 -6.94 9.15 8.77
CA ASP A 60 -7.89 10.02 9.46
C ASP A 60 -8.45 9.30 10.70
N LEU A 61 -8.75 8.00 10.57
CA LEU A 61 -9.23 7.18 11.69
C LEU A 61 -8.17 7.00 12.80
N LEU A 62 -6.89 6.97 12.48
CA LEU A 62 -5.80 6.77 13.46
C LEU A 62 -5.13 8.06 13.94
N ASN A 63 -5.73 9.22 13.67
CA ASN A 63 -5.19 10.52 14.09
C ASN A 63 -3.79 10.81 13.51
N HIS A 64 -3.63 10.54 12.21
CA HIS A 64 -2.49 10.91 11.38
C HIS A 64 -1.11 10.35 11.78
N PRO A 65 -0.95 9.01 11.87
CA PRO A 65 0.34 8.40 12.13
C PRO A 65 1.36 8.69 11.01
N THR A 66 2.59 9.00 11.39
CA THR A 66 3.69 9.32 10.45
C THR A 66 4.01 8.19 9.47
N GLU A 67 3.76 6.96 9.88
CA GLU A 67 3.98 5.74 9.10
C GLU A 67 3.10 5.75 7.84
N VAL A 68 1.85 6.23 7.91
CA VAL A 68 0.95 6.29 6.77
C VAL A 68 1.45 7.27 5.70
N VAL A 69 2.05 8.39 6.12
CA VAL A 69 2.71 9.33 5.20
C VAL A 69 3.90 8.66 4.51
N SER A 70 4.74 7.95 5.28
CA SER A 70 5.90 7.24 4.74
C SER A 70 5.52 6.19 3.69
N ILE A 71 4.53 5.35 4.01
CA ILE A 71 3.98 4.34 3.10
C ILE A 71 3.46 5.01 1.82
N SER A 72 2.69 6.10 1.97
CA SER A 72 2.13 6.83 0.83
C SER A 72 3.21 7.42 -0.09
N CYS A 73 4.27 7.99 0.48
CA CYS A 73 5.43 8.48 -0.29
C CYS A 73 6.09 7.37 -1.09
N ARG A 74 6.27 6.18 -0.50
CA ARG A 74 6.88 5.03 -1.19
C ARG A 74 6.00 4.48 -2.29
N LEU A 75 4.69 4.40 -2.06
CA LEU A 75 3.74 3.95 -3.08
C LEU A 75 3.71 4.92 -4.26
N LYS A 76 3.74 6.24 -4.01
CA LYS A 76 3.86 7.23 -5.09
C LYS A 76 5.17 7.08 -5.86
N ALA A 77 6.30 6.93 -5.19
CA ALA A 77 7.59 6.69 -5.84
C ALA A 77 7.60 5.39 -6.66
N ALA A 78 6.93 4.33 -6.19
CA ALA A 78 6.80 3.08 -6.93
C ALA A 78 5.92 3.24 -8.17
N LEU A 79 4.81 3.99 -8.08
CA LEU A 79 3.98 4.30 -9.23
C LEU A 79 4.74 5.15 -10.27
N GLU A 80 5.48 6.17 -9.82
CA GLU A 80 6.34 6.97 -10.69
C GLU A 80 7.38 6.10 -11.40
N GLU A 81 8.04 5.19 -10.67
CA GLU A 81 8.98 4.23 -11.25
C GLU A 81 8.31 3.35 -12.32
N TYR A 82 7.13 2.80 -12.02
CA TYR A 82 6.36 1.99 -12.96
C TYR A 82 5.97 2.76 -14.23
N GLN A 83 5.66 4.04 -14.10
CA GLN A 83 5.23 4.90 -15.21
C GLN A 83 6.37 5.38 -16.11
N LYS A 84 7.63 5.12 -15.75
CA LYS A 84 8.79 5.43 -16.60
C LYS A 84 8.84 4.63 -17.91
N GLY A 85 8.02 3.59 -18.05
CA GLY A 85 7.93 2.81 -19.28
C GLY A 85 9.25 2.12 -19.63
N ASN A 86 9.94 2.61 -20.67
CA ASN A 86 11.21 2.00 -21.13
C ASN A 86 12.35 2.15 -20.11
N GLU A 87 12.28 3.12 -19.20
CA GLU A 87 13.27 3.32 -18.15
C GLU A 87 12.88 2.65 -16.82
N TYR A 88 11.84 1.81 -16.83
CA TYR A 88 11.35 1.10 -15.66
C TYR A 88 12.40 0.13 -15.08
N ASP A 89 12.76 0.35 -13.81
CA ASP A 89 13.60 -0.58 -13.05
C ASP A 89 12.75 -1.40 -12.04
N PHE A 90 12.48 -2.66 -12.40
CA PHE A 90 11.77 -3.60 -11.54
C PHE A 90 12.43 -3.79 -10.17
N LYS A 91 13.77 -3.72 -10.05
CA LYS A 91 14.44 -3.87 -8.75
C LYS A 91 14.15 -2.69 -7.84
N VAL A 92 14.15 -1.48 -8.39
CA VAL A 92 13.79 -0.25 -7.65
C VAL A 92 12.33 -0.33 -7.22
N TYR A 93 11.44 -0.64 -8.17
CA TYR A 93 10.01 -0.83 -7.91
C TYR A 93 9.75 -1.87 -6.81
N ARG A 94 10.31 -3.08 -6.96
CA ARG A 94 10.18 -4.17 -6.00
C ARG A 94 10.64 -3.77 -4.61
N ARG A 95 11.77 -3.06 -4.49
CA ARG A 95 12.27 -2.57 -3.21
C ARG A 95 11.28 -1.60 -2.56
N LEU A 96 10.72 -0.68 -3.32
CA LEU A 96 9.74 0.29 -2.82
C LEU A 96 8.47 -0.41 -2.32
N ILE A 97 7.92 -1.33 -3.10
CA ILE A 97 6.72 -2.12 -2.73
C ILE A 97 6.95 -2.95 -1.47
N LEU A 98 8.07 -3.69 -1.39
CA LEU A 98 8.38 -4.52 -0.22
C LEU A 98 8.59 -3.67 1.03
N THR A 99 9.25 -2.51 0.91
CA THR A 99 9.46 -1.60 2.04
C THR A 99 8.14 -1.01 2.51
N ALA A 100 7.29 -0.55 1.58
CA ALA A 100 5.96 -0.02 1.91
C ALA A 100 5.10 -1.09 2.62
N GLY A 101 5.07 -2.31 2.11
CA GLY A 101 4.30 -3.41 2.73
C GLY A 101 4.79 -3.79 4.12
N LYS A 102 6.11 -3.68 4.39
CA LYS A 102 6.67 -3.89 5.72
C LYS A 102 6.30 -2.75 6.68
N GLU A 103 6.36 -1.49 6.22
CA GLU A 103 6.04 -0.32 7.05
C GLU A 103 4.60 -0.29 7.53
N VAL A 104 3.67 -0.96 6.83
CA VAL A 104 2.28 -1.14 7.30
C VAL A 104 2.24 -1.80 8.67
N GLU A 105 3.14 -2.73 8.98
CA GLU A 105 3.17 -3.40 10.30
C GLU A 105 3.54 -2.43 11.42
N SER A 106 4.36 -1.42 11.11
CA SER A 106 4.83 -0.41 12.04
C SER A 106 3.80 0.65 12.39
N ILE A 107 2.65 0.70 11.69
CA ILE A 107 1.56 1.64 12.03
C ILE A 107 1.13 1.37 13.47
N LYS A 108 1.31 2.37 14.33
CA LYS A 108 0.97 2.28 15.75
C LYS A 108 -0.54 2.27 15.93
N GLU A 109 -0.99 1.31 16.73
CA GLU A 109 -2.36 1.24 17.22
C GLU A 109 -2.44 2.22 18.39
N VAL A 110 -3.43 3.11 18.39
CA VAL A 110 -3.57 4.21 19.36
C VAL A 110 -4.57 3.87 20.45
#